data_AF-A0A068RU96-F1
#
_entry.id   AF-A0A068RU96-F1
#
_cell.length_a   1.000
_cell.length_b   1.000
_cell.length_c   1.000
_cell.angle_alpha   90.00
_cell.angle_beta   90.00
_cell.angle_gamma   90.00
#
_symmetry.space_group_name_H-M   'P 1'
#
loop_
_entity.id
_entity.type
_entity.pdbx_description
1 polymer ?
#
loop_
_entity_poly.entity_id
_entity_poly.type
_entity_poly.pdbx_seq_one_letter_code
_entity_poly.pdbx_strand_id
1 'polypeptide(L)'
;MRNPLKKSKRRQFLELQEDRGFTPGQFAEPEPKIPWKAIGLAALLFTMGSVLVVVGALIKVGYITSEIWLSRGIPFLVLGSVMFIPGAYHLYLAYYAYYKYPGYDFTMIPDWD
;
A
#
# COMPACT_ATOMS: atom_id res chain seq x y z
N MET A 1 30.86 -3.47 -45.43
CA MET A 1 29.58 -3.63 -44.70
C MET A 1 29.27 -2.30 -44.01
N ARG A 2 28.17 -1.62 -44.37
CA ARG A 2 27.78 -0.30 -43.82
C ARG A 2 27.02 -0.50 -42.50
N ASN A 3 27.53 0.12 -41.42
CA ASN A 3 26.94 0.06 -40.07
C ASN A 3 25.68 0.97 -40.00
N PRO A 4 24.48 0.45 -39.67
CA PRO A 4 23.22 1.18 -39.84
C PRO A 4 22.84 2.16 -38.71
N LEU A 5 23.67 2.38 -37.68
CA LEU A 5 23.22 3.05 -36.44
C LEU A 5 24.08 4.24 -36.02
N LYS A 6 23.94 5.36 -36.73
CA LYS A 6 24.24 6.69 -36.16
C LYS A 6 23.27 7.72 -36.73
N LYS A 7 22.08 7.85 -36.10
CA LYS A 7 21.13 8.94 -36.44
C LYS A 7 21.83 10.28 -36.20
N SER A 8 21.83 11.14 -37.22
CA SER A 8 22.36 12.51 -37.14
C SER A 8 21.54 13.34 -36.15
N LYS A 9 22.21 14.13 -35.29
CA LYS A 9 21.56 15.05 -34.33
C LYS A 9 20.49 15.93 -34.98
N ARG A 10 20.67 16.29 -36.26
CA ARG A 10 19.71 17.07 -37.04
C ARG A 10 18.38 16.34 -37.25
N ARG A 11 18.40 15.02 -37.48
CA ARG A 11 17.18 14.21 -37.66
C ARG A 11 16.42 14.05 -36.34
N GLN A 12 17.14 13.92 -35.23
CA GLN A 12 16.53 13.85 -33.91
C GLN A 12 15.85 15.17 -33.53
N PHE A 13 16.46 16.31 -33.89
CA PHE A 13 15.84 17.63 -33.72
C PHE A 13 14.58 17.82 -34.57
N LEU A 14 14.58 17.30 -35.80
CA LEU A 14 13.40 17.34 -36.68
C LEU A 14 12.27 16.42 -36.18
N GLU A 15 12.59 15.24 -35.64
CA GLU A 15 11.61 14.34 -35.00
C GLU A 15 10.98 14.95 -33.73
N LEU A 16 11.70 15.82 -33.02
CA LEU A 16 11.17 16.57 -31.86
C LEU A 16 10.33 17.79 -32.26
N GLN A 17 10.54 18.30 -33.47
CA GLN A 17 9.84 19.46 -34.02
C GLN A 17 8.57 19.05 -34.79
N GLU A 18 8.37 17.75 -35.00
CA GLU A 18 7.15 17.18 -35.56
C GLU A 18 6.05 17.22 -34.49
N ASP A 19 5.21 18.26 -34.54
CA ASP A 19 4.05 18.40 -33.66
C ASP A 19 3.08 17.24 -33.92
N ARG A 20 3.16 16.20 -33.08
CA ARG A 20 2.32 15.00 -33.18
C ARG A 20 0.84 15.25 -32.85
N GLY A 21 0.47 16.50 -32.61
CA GLY A 21 -0.90 16.91 -32.35
C GLY A 21 -1.45 16.34 -31.05
N PHE A 22 -2.68 16.73 -30.73
CA PHE A 22 -3.40 16.19 -29.60
C PHE A 22 -3.84 14.75 -29.90
N THR A 23 -3.35 13.78 -29.13
CA THR A 23 -3.91 12.43 -29.14
C THR A 23 -4.89 12.30 -27.97
N PRO A 24 -6.11 11.78 -28.16
CA PRO A 24 -7.08 11.59 -27.07
C PRO A 24 -6.53 10.73 -25.92
N GLY A 25 -5.59 9.82 -26.22
CA GLY A 25 -4.98 8.92 -25.24
C GLY A 25 -3.90 9.55 -24.36
N GLN A 26 -3.42 10.77 -24.63
CA GLN A 26 -2.34 11.37 -23.82
C GLN A 26 -2.78 11.74 -22.39
N PHE A 27 -4.09 11.90 -22.16
CA PHE A 27 -4.69 12.18 -20.85
C PHE A 27 -5.29 10.92 -20.19
N ALA A 28 -5.18 9.77 -20.84
CA ALA A 28 -5.60 8.52 -20.22
C ALA A 28 -4.61 8.18 -19.11
N GLU A 29 -5.09 8.14 -17.87
CA GLU A 29 -4.26 7.65 -16.78
C GLU A 29 -3.91 6.17 -17.03
N PRO A 30 -2.63 5.79 -16.84
CA PRO A 30 -2.24 4.39 -16.92
C PRO A 30 -2.99 3.58 -15.85
N GLU A 31 -3.33 2.33 -16.16
CA GLU A 31 -3.98 1.46 -15.18
C GLU A 31 -3.11 1.35 -13.91
N PRO A 32 -3.64 1.69 -12.73
CA PRO A 32 -2.85 1.66 -11.49
C PRO A 32 -2.48 0.22 -11.15
N LYS A 33 -1.17 -0.02 -10.99
CA LYS A 33 -0.62 -1.30 -10.54
C LYS A 33 -1.07 -1.56 -9.10
N ILE A 34 -1.60 -2.76 -8.83
CA ILE A 34 -2.02 -3.14 -7.47
C ILE A 34 -0.76 -3.39 -6.61
N PRO A 35 -0.58 -2.68 -5.48
CA PRO A 35 0.60 -2.80 -4.63
C PRO A 35 0.49 -4.01 -3.68
N TRP A 36 0.61 -5.22 -4.24
CA TRP A 36 0.42 -6.48 -3.51
C TRP A 36 1.32 -6.62 -2.27
N LYS A 37 2.56 -6.14 -2.35
CA LYS A 37 3.51 -6.19 -1.21
C LYS A 37 2.99 -5.36 -0.03
N ALA A 38 2.52 -4.14 -0.30
CA ALA A 38 1.99 -3.23 0.70
C ALA A 38 0.70 -3.77 1.32
N ILE A 39 -0.20 -4.32 0.51
CA ILE A 39 -1.43 -4.97 0.99
C ILE A 39 -1.11 -6.18 1.89
N GLY A 40 -0.14 -7.01 1.49
CA GLY A 40 0.32 -8.14 2.29
C GLY A 40 0.88 -7.72 3.64
N LEU A 41 1.70 -6.66 3.68
CA LEU A 41 2.22 -6.08 4.91
C LEU A 41 1.09 -5.54 5.80
N ALA A 42 0.15 -4.78 5.23
CA ALA A 42 -1.00 -4.25 5.95
C ALA A 42 -1.87 -5.36 6.57
N ALA A 43 -2.11 -6.45 5.82
CA ALA A 43 -2.84 -7.61 6.31
C ALA A 43 -2.10 -8.31 7.47
N LEU A 44 -0.77 -8.43 7.38
CA LEU A 44 0.05 -8.99 8.45
C LEU A 44 -0.01 -8.12 9.72
N LEU A 45 0.17 -6.80 9.58
CA LEU A 45 0.07 -5.84 10.68
C LEU A 45 -1.31 -5.88 11.34
N PHE A 46 -2.37 -5.90 10.53
CA PHE A 46 -3.75 -5.97 11.01
C PHE A 46 -4.03 -7.26 11.77
N THR A 47 -3.64 -8.41 11.23
CA THR A 47 -3.89 -9.72 11.85
C THR A 47 -3.09 -9.88 13.15
N MET A 48 -1.78 -9.62 13.12
CA MET A 48 -0.95 -9.69 14.33
C MET A 48 -1.37 -8.66 15.39
N GLY A 49 -1.68 -7.43 14.97
CA GLY A 49 -2.18 -6.39 15.85
C GLY A 49 -3.49 -6.79 16.53
N SER A 50 -4.45 -7.33 15.77
CA SER A 50 -5.72 -7.83 16.30
C SER A 50 -5.51 -8.94 17.33
N VAL A 51 -4.64 -9.90 17.03
CA VAL A 51 -4.31 -11.00 17.96
C VAL A 51 -3.70 -10.46 19.26
N LEU A 52 -2.74 -9.53 19.18
CA LEU A 52 -2.11 -8.92 20.35
C LEU A 52 -3.12 -8.12 21.20
N VAL A 53 -4.03 -7.37 20.57
CA VAL A 53 -5.09 -6.64 21.28
C VAL A 53 -6.03 -7.61 21.99
N VAL A 54 -6.49 -8.66 21.31
CA VAL A 54 -7.38 -9.67 21.91
C VAL A 54 -6.70 -10.37 23.08
N VAL A 55 -5.45 -10.81 22.90
CA VAL A 55 -4.68 -11.46 23.98
C VAL A 55 -4.47 -10.49 25.15
N GLY A 56 -4.04 -9.25 24.88
CA GLY A 56 -3.85 -8.23 25.92
C GLY A 56 -5.12 -7.92 26.71
N ALA A 57 -6.27 -7.89 26.02
CA ALA A 57 -7.57 -7.69 26.64
C ALA A 57 -7.98 -8.89 27.52
N LEU A 58 -7.80 -10.12 27.02
CA LEU A 58 -8.07 -11.34 27.79
C LEU A 58 -7.20 -11.46 29.04
N ILE A 59 -5.92 -11.08 28.96
CA ILE A 59 -5.03 -11.00 30.13
C ILE A 59 -5.60 -9.97 31.12
N LYS A 60 -5.99 -8.79 30.64
CA LYS A 60 -6.48 -7.68 31.48
C LYS A 60 -7.80 -7.97 32.20
N VAL A 61 -8.67 -8.75 31.58
CA VAL A 61 -9.94 -9.18 32.18
C VAL A 61 -9.73 -10.35 33.15
N GLY A 62 -8.53 -10.97 33.17
CA GLY A 62 -8.22 -12.10 34.05
C GLY A 62 -8.80 -13.43 33.54
N TYR A 63 -9.19 -13.51 32.26
CA TYR A 63 -9.79 -14.73 31.70
C TYR A 63 -8.76 -15.86 31.53
N ILE A 64 -7.51 -15.51 31.17
CA ILE A 64 -6.45 -16.49 30.88
C ILE A 64 -5.29 -16.49 31.89
N THR A 65 -5.23 -15.54 32.85
CA THR A 65 -4.11 -15.46 33.80
C THR A 65 -4.52 -14.97 35.20
N SER A 66 -3.77 -15.40 36.22
CA SER A 66 -3.88 -14.95 37.62
C SER A 66 -3.49 -13.48 37.83
N GLU A 67 -3.94 -12.88 38.94
CA GLU A 67 -3.84 -11.43 39.21
C GLU A 67 -2.42 -10.84 39.07
N ILE A 68 -1.39 -11.65 39.37
CA ILE A 68 0.03 -11.28 39.27
C ILE A 68 0.42 -10.83 37.84
N TRP A 69 -0.33 -11.27 36.83
CA TRP A 69 -0.02 -11.04 35.41
C TRP A 69 -0.90 -9.98 34.73
N LEU A 70 -1.88 -9.41 35.45
CA LEU A 70 -2.75 -8.34 34.93
C LEU A 70 -1.96 -7.09 34.50
N SER A 71 -0.81 -6.85 35.13
CA SER A 71 0.14 -5.79 34.77
C SER A 71 0.84 -6.05 33.43
N ARG A 72 0.96 -7.31 33.01
CA ARG A 72 1.65 -7.71 31.77
C ARG A 72 0.80 -7.61 30.52
N GLY A 73 -0.51 -7.36 30.63
CA GLY A 73 -1.40 -7.19 29.47
C GLY A 73 -1.22 -5.85 28.73
N ILE A 74 -0.74 -4.80 29.41
CA ILE A 74 -0.60 -3.45 28.82
C ILE A 74 0.35 -3.45 27.61
N PRO A 75 1.57 -4.04 27.67
CA PRO A 75 2.45 -4.10 26.51
C PRO A 75 1.80 -4.72 25.26
N PHE A 76 1.00 -5.78 25.41
CA PHE A 76 0.29 -6.41 24.30
C PHE A 76 -0.78 -5.50 23.71
N LEU A 77 -1.54 -4.81 24.57
CA LEU A 77 -2.54 -3.84 24.11
C LEU A 77 -1.90 -2.66 23.36
N VAL A 78 -0.81 -2.11 23.89
CA VAL A 78 -0.10 -0.99 23.27
C VAL A 78 0.51 -1.42 21.93
N LEU A 79 1.30 -2.48 21.93
CA LEU A 79 1.94 -2.97 20.70
C LEU A 79 0.90 -3.41 19.66
N GLY A 80 -0.13 -4.13 20.09
CA GLY A 80 -1.22 -4.56 19.24
C GLY A 80 -1.95 -3.37 18.60
N SER A 81 -2.24 -2.33 19.38
CA SER A 81 -2.87 -1.11 18.86
C SER A 81 -1.99 -0.38 17.85
N VAL A 82 -0.68 -0.25 18.13
CA VAL A 82 0.29 0.38 17.22
C VAL A 82 0.39 -0.37 15.89
N MET A 83 0.29 -1.70 15.89
CA MET A 83 0.30 -2.50 14.66
C MET A 83 -1.07 -2.48 13.96
N PHE A 84 -2.16 -2.50 14.72
CA PHE A 84 -3.52 -2.57 14.21
C PHE A 84 -3.92 -1.32 13.44
N ILE A 85 -3.61 -0.12 13.94
CA ILE A 85 -4.01 1.16 13.33
C ILE A 85 -3.54 1.28 11.87
N PRO A 86 -2.23 1.17 11.55
CA PRO A 86 -1.77 1.26 10.17
C PRO A 86 -2.24 0.07 9.32
N GLY A 87 -2.32 -1.15 9.90
CA GLY A 87 -2.83 -2.32 9.20
C GLY A 87 -4.28 -2.17 8.76
N ALA A 88 -5.17 -1.78 9.67
CA ALA A 88 -6.59 -1.55 9.41
C ALA A 88 -6.81 -0.42 8.39
N TYR A 89 -6.08 0.69 8.53
CA TYR A 89 -6.20 1.84 7.64
C TYR A 89 -5.87 1.47 6.18
N HIS A 90 -4.73 0.82 5.94
CA HIS A 90 -4.34 0.45 4.58
C HIS A 90 -5.21 -0.65 3.99
N LEU A 91 -5.70 -1.60 4.81
CA LEU A 91 -6.62 -2.63 4.35
C LEU A 91 -8.00 -2.05 3.99
N TYR A 92 -8.47 -1.05 4.75
CA TYR A 92 -9.68 -0.28 4.42
C TYR A 92 -9.53 0.42 3.06
N LEU A 93 -8.43 1.17 2.85
CA LEU A 93 -8.18 1.82 1.55
C LEU A 93 -8.13 0.80 0.40
N ALA A 94 -7.43 -0.31 0.59
CA ALA A 94 -7.34 -1.37 -0.41
C ALA A 94 -8.71 -1.99 -0.74
N TYR A 95 -9.56 -2.18 0.28
CA TYR A 95 -10.92 -2.67 0.10
C TYR A 95 -11.74 -1.71 -0.76
N TYR A 96 -11.76 -0.42 -0.44
CA TYR A 96 -12.53 0.57 -1.20
C TYR A 96 -11.98 0.77 -2.63
N ALA A 97 -10.66 0.73 -2.81
CA ALA A 97 -10.02 0.77 -4.13
C ALA A 97 -10.36 -0.47 -4.98
N TYR A 98 -10.48 -1.65 -4.35
CA TYR A 98 -10.88 -2.89 -5.03
C TYR A 98 -12.32 -2.81 -5.57
N TYR A 99 -13.25 -2.25 -4.80
CA TYR A 99 -14.64 -2.05 -5.23
C TYR A 99 -14.86 -0.81 -6.10
N LYS A 100 -13.79 -0.08 -6.47
CA LYS A 100 -13.85 1.12 -7.32
C LYS A 100 -14.79 2.20 -6.77
N TYR A 101 -14.82 2.36 -5.45
CA TYR A 101 -15.55 3.46 -4.83
C TYR A 101 -14.96 4.81 -5.30
N PRO A 102 -15.79 5.79 -5.70
CA PRO A 102 -15.31 7.09 -6.15
C PRO A 102 -14.40 7.74 -5.11
N GLY A 103 -13.22 8.19 -5.53
CA GLY A 103 -12.23 8.82 -4.66
C GLY A 103 -11.30 7.86 -3.92
N TYR A 104 -11.36 6.54 -4.18
CA TYR A 104 -10.40 5.57 -3.67
C TYR A 104 -9.60 4.94 -4.80
N ASP A 105 -8.29 4.98 -4.66
CA ASP A 105 -7.36 4.40 -5.61
C ASP A 105 -6.20 3.71 -4.88
N PHE A 106 -5.65 2.68 -5.50
CA PHE A 106 -4.47 1.96 -5.04
C PHE A 106 -3.23 2.86 -4.97
N THR A 107 -3.20 3.96 -5.72
CA THR A 107 -2.16 5.01 -5.64
C THR A 107 -2.06 5.67 -4.27
N MET A 108 -3.13 5.59 -3.45
CA MET A 108 -3.14 6.10 -2.07
C MET A 108 -2.41 5.18 -1.08
N ILE A 109 -2.09 3.95 -1.48
CA ILE A 109 -1.34 3.00 -0.67
C ILE A 109 0.15 3.16 -1.01
N PRO A 110 1.02 3.42 -0.03
CA PRO A 110 2.45 3.50 -0.29
C PRO A 110 2.97 2.19 -0.89
N ASP A 111 3.53 2.27 -2.10
CA ASP A 111 4.27 1.14 -2.68
C ASP A 111 5.74 1.21 -2.23
N TRP A 112 6.34 0.03 -2.11
CA TRP A 112 7.74 -0.16 -1.72
C TRP A 112 8.41 -0.97 -2.85
N ASP A 113 8.49 -0.36 -4.03
CA ASP A 113 9.22 -0.91 -5.19
C ASP A 113 10.74 -0.92 -4.93
#